data_AF-A0A4S8M381-F1
#
_entry.id   AF-A0A4S8M381-F1
#
_cell.length_a   1.000
_cell.length_b   1.000
_cell.length_c   1.000
_cell.angle_alpha   90.00
_cell.angle_beta   90.00
_cell.angle_gamma   90.00
#
_symmetry.space_group_name_H-M   'P 1'
#
loop_
_entity.id
_entity.type
_entity.pdbx_description
1 polymer ?
#
loop_
_entity_poly.entity_id
_entity_poly.type
_entity_poly.pdbx_seq_one_letter_code
_entity_poly.pdbx_strand_id
1 'polypeptide(L)'
;QKFSTRLQICATMTDHLRGTGDEEGLRFWAAALTTIDRLTIDGMSEDETVELDGEKVMVVKDLAFRHPNFNRLFEHIDATRPGMKSLFNQGGRKRIRRVLSKQLMERKPPPGLPSSFYRPEYLNSMKGGLVPWVGINENE
;
A
#
# COMPACT_ATOMS: atom_id res chain seq x y z
N GLN A 1 -5.99 10.38 -2.74
CA GLN A 1 -7.13 9.44 -2.74
C GLN A 1 -6.75 7.99 -2.39
N LYS A 2 -5.65 7.40 -2.89
CA LYS A 2 -5.30 5.99 -2.59
C LYS A 2 -5.07 5.71 -1.09
N PHE A 3 -4.23 6.52 -0.45
CA PHE A 3 -3.96 6.46 0.99
C PHE A 3 -5.26 6.46 1.80
N SER A 4 -6.06 7.51 1.65
CA SER A 4 -7.33 7.68 2.37
C SER A 4 -8.30 6.52 2.13
N THR A 5 -8.43 6.03 0.89
CA THR A 5 -9.30 4.89 0.57
C THR A 5 -8.84 3.62 1.27
N ARG A 6 -7.54 3.30 1.22
CA ARG A 6 -7.00 2.08 1.84
C ARG A 6 -7.09 2.15 3.37
N LEU A 7 -6.80 3.31 3.95
CA LEU A 7 -6.95 3.57 5.37
C LEU A 7 -8.41 3.35 5.80
N GLN A 8 -9.37 3.90 5.05
CA GLN A 8 -10.80 3.71 5.30
C GLN A 8 -11.21 2.23 5.22
N ILE A 9 -10.75 1.48 4.21
CA ILE A 9 -11.05 0.04 4.09
C ILE A 9 -10.56 -0.71 5.32
N CYS A 10 -9.31 -0.48 5.74
CA CYS A 10 -8.74 -1.19 6.88
C CYS A 10 -9.45 -0.84 8.18
N ALA A 11 -9.80 0.43 8.39
CA ALA A 11 -10.58 0.86 9.56
C ALA A 11 -11.95 0.18 9.59
N THR A 12 -12.71 0.22 8.48
CA THR A 12 -14.02 -0.42 8.38
C THR A 12 -13.94 -1.94 8.62
N MET A 13 -12.94 -2.62 8.07
CA MET A 13 -12.75 -4.06 8.29
C MET A 13 -12.38 -4.39 9.72
N THR A 14 -11.52 -3.58 10.35
CA THR A 14 -11.15 -3.74 11.76
C THR A 14 -12.39 -3.61 12.65
N ASP A 15 -13.22 -2.59 12.42
CA ASP A 15 -14.44 -2.37 13.21
C ASP A 15 -15.49 -3.45 12.96
N HIS A 16 -15.64 -3.92 11.72
CA HIS A 16 -16.53 -5.03 11.40
C HIS A 16 -16.14 -6.31 12.17
N LEU A 17 -14.85 -6.67 12.17
CA LEU A 17 -14.39 -7.94 12.74
C LEU A 17 -14.32 -7.94 14.28
N ARG A 18 -14.21 -6.76 14.91
CA ARG A 18 -14.39 -6.63 16.38
C ARG A 18 -15.73 -7.19 16.85
N GLY A 19 -16.77 -7.10 16.03
CA GLY A 19 -18.11 -7.58 16.36
C GLY A 19 -18.37 -9.05 16.01
N THR A 20 -17.49 -9.71 15.26
CA THR A 20 -17.74 -11.07 14.72
C THR A 20 -17.00 -12.18 15.48
N GLY A 21 -16.00 -11.83 16.30
CA GLY A 21 -15.16 -12.81 17.00
C GLY A 21 -14.07 -13.45 16.13
N ASP A 22 -13.88 -12.96 14.89
CA ASP A 22 -12.77 -13.38 14.01
C ASP A 22 -11.47 -12.66 14.41
N GLU A 23 -10.81 -13.23 15.42
CA GLU A 23 -9.54 -12.75 15.97
C GLU A 23 -8.39 -12.70 14.94
N GLU A 24 -8.35 -13.65 14.01
CA GLU A 24 -7.28 -13.71 13.00
C GLU A 24 -7.46 -12.58 11.97
N GLY A 25 -8.67 -12.44 11.43
CA GLY A 25 -9.01 -11.34 10.54
C GLY A 25 -8.79 -9.99 11.23
N LEU A 26 -9.21 -9.85 12.49
CA LEU A 26 -9.01 -8.61 13.26
C LEU A 26 -7.52 -8.24 13.38
N ARG A 27 -6.67 -9.21 13.74
CA ARG A 27 -5.21 -8.97 13.82
C ARG A 27 -4.63 -8.54 12.48
N PHE A 28 -5.02 -9.20 11.39
CA PHE A 28 -4.56 -8.84 10.05
C PHE A 28 -4.96 -7.40 9.68
N TRP A 29 -6.23 -7.04 9.83
CA TRP A 29 -6.74 -5.72 9.43
C TRP A 29 -6.22 -4.60 10.32
N ALA A 30 -6.02 -4.87 11.62
CA ALA A 30 -5.36 -3.94 12.54
C ALA A 30 -3.89 -3.70 12.13
N ALA A 31 -3.14 -4.76 11.82
CA ALA A 31 -1.76 -4.63 11.35
C ALA A 31 -1.68 -3.89 9.99
N ALA A 32 -2.61 -4.16 9.07
CA ALA A 32 -2.71 -3.47 7.79
C ALA A 32 -3.02 -1.98 7.97
N LEU A 33 -3.91 -1.63 8.92
CA LEU A 33 -4.24 -0.24 9.27
C LEU A 33 -3.01 0.51 9.78
N THR A 34 -2.30 -0.05 10.78
CA THR A 34 -1.05 0.54 11.31
C THR A 34 0.02 0.67 10.23
N THR A 35 0.13 -0.33 9.36
CA THR A 35 1.08 -0.32 8.23
C THR A 35 0.79 0.82 7.26
N ILE A 36 -0.47 1.02 6.87
CA ILE A 36 -0.85 2.11 5.95
C ILE A 36 -0.61 3.46 6.60
N ASP A 37 -0.99 3.62 7.87
CA ASP A 37 -0.81 4.87 8.61
C ASP A 37 0.67 5.29 8.65
N ARG A 38 1.57 4.32 8.92
CA ARG A 38 3.03 4.54 8.89
C ARG A 38 3.56 4.88 7.50
N LEU A 39 3.06 4.21 6.45
CA LEU A 39 3.51 4.47 5.07
C LEU A 39 3.06 5.83 4.55
N THR A 40 2.04 6.44 5.14
CA THR A 40 1.46 7.73 4.74
C THR A 40 1.09 7.79 3.25
N ILE A 41 0.90 9.00 2.72
CA ILE A 41 0.73 9.24 1.28
C ILE A 41 2.02 8.90 0.53
N ASP A 42 3.19 9.10 1.14
CA ASP A 42 4.49 8.97 0.47
C ASP A 42 4.80 7.51 0.13
N GLY A 43 4.33 6.56 0.95
CA GLY A 43 4.43 5.13 0.71
C GLY A 43 3.40 4.55 -0.26
N MET A 44 2.55 5.38 -0.87
CA MET A 44 1.63 4.97 -1.92
C MET A 44 2.28 5.06 -3.30
N SER A 45 2.03 4.06 -4.14
CA SER A 45 2.51 4.06 -5.53
C SER A 45 1.94 5.23 -6.31
N GLU A 46 2.67 5.69 -7.32
CA GLU A 46 2.10 6.57 -8.34
C GLU A 46 1.50 5.75 -9.46
N ASP A 47 0.39 6.26 -9.99
CA ASP A 47 -0.28 5.62 -11.11
C ASP A 47 -0.45 6.65 -12.23
N GLU A 48 -0.29 6.20 -13.46
CA GLU A 48 -0.50 6.98 -14.66
C GLU A 48 -1.48 6.24 -15.56
N THR A 49 -2.46 6.93 -16.14
CA THR A 49 -3.38 6.30 -17.11
C THR A 49 -2.77 6.43 -18.49
N VAL A 50 -2.51 5.29 -19.13
CA VAL A 50 -1.96 5.21 -20.48
C VAL A 50 -2.87 4.35 -21.36
N GLU A 51 -2.74 4.50 -22.66
CA GLU A 51 -3.41 3.61 -23.62
C GLU A 51 -2.42 2.53 -24.05
N LEU A 52 -2.75 1.26 -23.79
CA LEU A 52 -1.99 0.10 -24.28
C LEU A 52 -2.93 -0.75 -25.11
N ASP A 53 -2.56 -1.04 -26.36
CA ASP A 53 -3.32 -1.88 -27.29
C ASP A 53 -4.79 -1.45 -27.47
N GLY A 54 -5.05 -0.13 -27.43
CA GLY A 54 -6.41 0.44 -27.54
C GLY A 54 -7.25 0.34 -26.25
N GLU A 55 -6.69 -0.19 -25.16
CA GLU A 55 -7.32 -0.20 -23.83
C GLU A 55 -6.68 0.86 -22.93
N LYS A 56 -7.51 1.66 -22.24
CA LYS A 56 -7.01 2.51 -21.15
C LYS A 56 -6.63 1.64 -19.97
N VAL A 57 -5.36 1.65 -19.59
CA VAL A 57 -4.83 0.94 -18.43
C VAL A 57 -4.17 1.91 -17.47
N MET A 58 -4.14 1.52 -16.20
CA MET A 58 -3.49 2.28 -15.14
C MET A 58 -2.14 1.64 -14.83
N VAL A 59 -1.05 2.28 -15.28
CA VAL A 59 0.32 1.84 -15.03
C VAL A 59 0.75 2.29 -13.65
N VAL A 60 1.17 1.34 -12.82
CA VAL A 60 1.56 1.56 -11.43
C VAL A 60 3.08 1.52 -11.34
N LYS A 61 3.70 2.61 -10.86
CA LYS A 61 5.14 2.68 -10.61
C LYS A 61 5.39 2.38 -9.13
N ASP A 62 6.19 1.36 -8.85
CA ASP A 62 6.55 0.99 -7.47
C ASP A 62 7.61 1.96 -6.93
N LEU A 63 7.80 1.99 -5.61
CA LEU A 63 8.74 2.90 -4.95
C LEU A 63 10.08 2.19 -4.72
N ALA A 64 11.18 2.87 -5.03
CA ALA A 64 12.53 2.32 -4.90
C ALA A 64 12.85 1.88 -3.46
N PHE A 65 12.30 2.58 -2.45
CA PHE A 65 12.54 2.21 -1.06
C PHE A 65 11.65 1.06 -0.57
N ARG A 66 10.45 0.89 -1.12
CA ARG A 66 9.37 0.13 -0.48
C ARG A 66 9.47 -1.37 -0.77
N HIS A 67 9.35 -2.19 0.28
CA HIS A 67 9.41 -3.64 0.16
C HIS A 67 8.31 -4.18 -0.79
N PRO A 68 8.60 -5.13 -1.72
CA PRO A 68 7.64 -5.61 -2.71
C PRO A 68 6.37 -6.24 -2.12
N ASN A 69 6.43 -6.79 -0.90
CA ASN A 69 5.28 -7.41 -0.24
C ASN A 69 4.10 -6.45 -0.08
N PHE A 70 4.34 -5.15 0.03
CA PHE A 70 3.26 -4.18 0.11
C PHE A 70 2.41 -4.14 -1.15
N ASN A 71 2.93 -4.52 -2.32
CA ASN A 71 2.11 -4.62 -3.53
C ASN A 71 0.98 -5.64 -3.35
N ARG A 72 1.28 -6.80 -2.75
CA ARG A 72 0.28 -7.82 -2.45
C ARG A 72 -0.70 -7.38 -1.38
N LEU A 73 -0.20 -6.71 -0.32
CA LEU A 73 -1.06 -6.14 0.72
C LEU A 73 -2.05 -5.15 0.12
N PHE A 74 -1.58 -4.20 -0.68
CA PHE A 74 -2.42 -3.18 -1.30
C PHE A 74 -3.39 -3.76 -2.31
N GLU A 75 -2.98 -4.76 -3.09
CA GLU A 75 -3.88 -5.48 -3.99
C GLU A 75 -5.01 -6.16 -3.22
N HIS A 76 -4.69 -6.84 -2.11
CA HIS A 76 -5.67 -7.48 -1.25
C HIS A 76 -6.68 -6.47 -0.71
N ILE A 77 -6.20 -5.35 -0.15
CA ILE A 77 -7.04 -4.27 0.40
C ILE A 77 -7.93 -3.67 -0.69
N ASP A 78 -7.36 -3.37 -1.86
CA ASP A 78 -8.12 -2.79 -2.97
C ASP A 78 -9.19 -3.78 -3.52
N ALA A 79 -8.98 -5.09 -3.37
CA ALA A 79 -9.90 -6.14 -3.80
C ALA A 79 -11.03 -6.43 -2.80
N THR A 80 -10.90 -6.01 -1.53
CA THR A 80 -11.93 -6.25 -0.49
C THR A 80 -13.24 -5.53 -0.78
N ARG A 81 -13.18 -4.28 -1.28
CA ARG A 81 -14.38 -3.48 -1.57
C ARG A 81 -15.35 -4.19 -2.53
N PRO A 82 -14.91 -4.71 -3.70
CA PRO A 82 -15.73 -5.54 -4.60
C PRO A 82 -16.49 -6.69 -3.93
N GLY A 83 -15.88 -7.37 -2.96
CA GLY A 83 -16.45 -8.57 -2.32
C GLY A 83 -17.49 -8.27 -1.24
N MET A 84 -17.43 -7.11 -0.60
CA MET A 84 -18.21 -6.81 0.61
C MET A 84 -19.17 -5.62 0.41
N LYS A 85 -20.20 -5.84 -0.41
CA LYS A 85 -21.21 -4.82 -0.77
C LYS A 85 -21.99 -4.27 0.42
N SER A 86 -22.17 -5.06 1.49
CA SER A 86 -22.82 -4.64 2.73
C SER A 86 -22.01 -3.62 3.52
N LEU A 87 -20.68 -3.65 3.39
CA LEU A 87 -19.76 -2.75 4.10
C LEU A 87 -19.30 -1.59 3.22
N PHE A 88 -19.24 -1.79 1.91
CA PHE A 88 -18.71 -0.80 0.98
C PHE A 88 -19.70 -0.52 -0.15
N ASN A 89 -20.23 0.70 -0.18
CA ASN A 89 -21.02 1.18 -1.31
C ASN A 89 -20.15 1.23 -2.57
N GLN A 90 -20.56 0.44 -3.57
CA GLN A 90 -19.92 0.36 -4.90
C GLN A 90 -20.67 1.24 -5.89
N GLY A 91 -20.69 2.56 -5.64
CA GLY A 91 -21.11 3.53 -6.64
C GLY A 91 -19.90 3.97 -7.48
N GLY A 92 -19.99 3.90 -8.82
CA GLY A 92 -19.01 4.55 -9.70
C GLY A 92 -18.63 3.77 -10.96
N ARG A 93 -17.65 4.33 -11.68
CA ARG A 93 -17.12 3.82 -12.95
C ARG A 93 -16.41 2.48 -12.75
N LYS A 94 -16.53 1.58 -13.74
CA LYS A 94 -15.82 0.28 -13.79
C LYS A 94 -14.32 0.50 -13.54
N ARG A 95 -13.72 -0.37 -12.71
CA ARG A 95 -12.29 -0.33 -12.37
C ARG A 95 -11.46 -0.48 -13.66
N ILE A 96 -10.55 0.46 -13.87
CA ILE A 96 -9.56 0.39 -14.95
C ILE A 96 -8.54 -0.70 -14.61
N ARG A 97 -8.18 -1.53 -15.59
CA ARG A 97 -7.15 -2.56 -15.45
C ARG A 97 -5.82 -1.93 -15.02
N ARG A 98 -5.16 -2.52 -14.03
CA ARG A 98 -3.86 -2.05 -13.51
C ARG A 98 -2.74 -2.91 -14.08
N VAL A 99 -1.63 -2.29 -14.45
CA VAL A 99 -0.41 -2.96 -14.93
C VAL A 99 0.77 -2.44 -14.12
N LEU A 100 1.56 -3.33 -13.53
CA LEU A 100 2.75 -2.94 -12.78
C LEU A 100 3.87 -2.57 -13.77
N SER A 101 4.43 -1.38 -13.62
CA SER A 101 5.63 -0.97 -14.35
C SER A 101 6.87 -1.61 -13.74
N LYS A 102 7.86 -1.92 -14.59
CA LYS A 102 9.20 -2.30 -14.13
C LYS A 102 10.01 -1.09 -13.62
N GLN A 103 9.56 0.13 -13.92
CA GLN A 103 10.24 1.34 -13.48
C GLN A 103 9.93 1.61 -12.00
N LEU A 104 11.00 1.75 -11.23
CA LEU A 104 10.93 2.22 -9.85
C LEU A 104 10.92 3.75 -9.85
N MET A 105 10.13 4.32 -8.95
CA MET A 105 10.09 5.74 -8.68
C MET A 105 10.94 6.05 -7.46
N GLU A 106 11.85 7.00 -7.64
CA GLU A 106 12.61 7.58 -6.54
C GLU A 106 11.71 8.50 -5.72
N ARG A 107 11.54 8.17 -4.45
CA ARG A 107 10.81 8.99 -3.49
C ARG A 107 11.43 8.83 -2.12
N LYS A 108 11.44 9.91 -1.36
CA LYS A 108 11.89 9.89 0.03
C LYS A 108 10.92 9.05 0.88
N PRO A 109 11.42 8.08 1.65
CA PRO A 109 10.58 7.31 2.56
C PRO A 109 10.08 8.20 3.72
N PRO A 110 8.89 7.91 4.27
CA PRO A 110 8.48 8.45 5.56
C PRO A 110 9.54 8.23 6.64
N PRO A 111 9.71 9.19 7.57
CA PRO A 111 10.64 9.01 8.69
C PRO A 111 10.13 7.98 9.69
N GLY A 112 11.04 7.23 10.32
CA GLY A 112 10.71 6.31 11.41
C GLY A 112 10.05 5.01 10.96
N LEU A 113 10.19 4.62 9.69
CA LEU A 113 9.73 3.31 9.24
C LEU A 113 10.65 2.20 9.77
N PRO A 114 10.11 1.00 10.07
CA PRO A 114 10.94 -0.14 10.42
C PRO A 114 11.69 -0.67 9.19
N SER A 115 12.82 -1.34 9.42
CA SER A 115 13.68 -1.88 8.36
C SER A 115 12.93 -2.86 7.45
N SER A 116 11.94 -3.58 7.97
CA SER A 116 11.04 -4.47 7.22
C SER A 116 10.23 -3.76 6.13
N PHE A 117 10.09 -2.43 6.18
CA PHE A 117 9.36 -1.67 5.17
C PHE A 117 10.19 -1.39 3.93
N TYR A 118 11.51 -1.62 4.02
CA TYR A 118 12.45 -1.27 2.98
C TYR A 118 12.87 -2.46 2.12
N ARG A 119 13.24 -2.17 0.88
CA ARG A 119 13.99 -3.12 0.05
C ARG A 119 15.40 -3.31 0.62
N PRO A 120 15.94 -4.54 0.66
CA PRO A 120 17.30 -4.77 1.11
C PRO A 120 18.34 -3.93 0.35
N GLU A 121 18.15 -3.76 -0.96
CA GLU A 121 19.04 -2.96 -1.82
C GLU A 121 19.02 -1.47 -1.45
N TYR A 122 17.85 -0.96 -1.06
CA TYR A 122 17.69 0.43 -0.62
C TYR A 122 18.33 0.65 0.75
N LEU A 123 18.18 -0.28 1.69
CA LEU A 123 18.85 -0.21 2.99
C LEU A 123 20.37 -0.22 2.84
N ASN A 124 20.90 -1.07 1.95
CA ASN A 124 22.34 -1.10 1.68
C ASN A 124 22.83 0.21 1.07
N SER A 125 22.06 0.78 0.15
CA SER A 125 22.34 2.10 -0.44
C SER A 125 22.32 3.20 0.63
N MET A 126 21.41 3.13 1.60
CA MET A 126 21.31 4.10 2.68
C MET A 126 22.51 4.00 3.64
N LYS A 127 22.93 2.78 4.00
CA LYS A 127 24.12 2.52 4.82
C LYS A 127 25.41 2.96 4.11
N GLY A 128 25.47 2.80 2.79
CA GLY A 128 26.60 3.24 1.96
C GLY A 128 26.62 4.73 1.64
N GLY A 129 25.62 5.51 2.05
CA GLY A 129 25.52 6.94 1.76
C GLY A 129 25.15 7.28 0.31
N LEU A 130 24.68 6.30 -0.48
CA LEU A 130 24.23 6.49 -1.86
C LEU A 130 22.85 7.16 -1.93
N VAL A 131 22.04 6.98 -0.89
CA VAL A 131 20.75 7.67 -0.72
C VAL A 131 20.70 8.35 0.66
N PRO A 132 19.89 9.41 0.83
CA PRO A 132 19.79 10.12 2.10
C PRO A 132 19.39 9.20 3.25
N TRP A 133 20.07 9.36 4.39
CA TRP A 133 19.70 8.67 5.62
C TRP A 133 18.33 9.12 6.11
N VAL A 134 17.50 8.15 6.51
CA VAL A 134 16.20 8.38 7.15
C VAL A 134 16.16 7.54 8.41
N GLY A 135 15.66 8.11 9.52
CA GLY A 135 15.61 7.40 10.80
C GLY A 135 14.80 6.11 10.68
N ILE A 136 15.39 4.99 11.08
CA ILE A 136 14.75 3.67 11.13
C ILE A 136 14.31 3.41 12.56
N ASN A 137 13.08 2.93 12.74
CA ASN A 137 12.55 2.55 14.06
C ASN A 137 12.39 1.03 14.13
N GLU A 138 13.25 0.34 14.88
CA GLU A 138 13.22 -1.13 15.00
C GLU A 138 12.36 -1.64 16.16
N ASN A 139 11.61 -0.76 16.85
CA ASN A 139 10.72 -1.18 17.93
C ASN A 139 9.39 -1.71 17.37
N GLU A 140 9.32 -3.03 17.15
CA GLU A 140 8.09 -3.84 17.14
C GLU A 140 8.22 -5.03 18.09
#